data_AF-A0A954V043-F1
#
_entry.id   AF-A0A954V043-F1
#
_cell.length_a   1.000
_cell.length_b   1.000
_cell.length_c   1.000
_cell.angle_alpha   90.00
_cell.angle_beta   90.00
_cell.angle_gamma   90.00
#
_symmetry.space_group_name_H-M   'P 1'
#
loop_
_entity.id
_entity.type
_entity.pdbx_description
1 polymer ?
#
loop_
_entity_poly.entity_id
_entity_poly.type
_entity_poly.pdbx_seq_one_letter_code
_entity_poly.pdbx_strand_id
1 'polypeptide(L)'
;PLFFAIASATAVMSSRWWLRSQSTVGATRGVAWLATLLAVASYTQLVLGAQLRHVTAAVSHTSFMAFVHTHLTLAGLVTLLTLCLVGSAMASHACVPRIRRPASLLLLVVVLQIGLGIGTWIVNYALPWSETTSGLAGYTIAAKGFWESLIVTAHMATGSLIISLACVVALRAWRTVPARHVSE
;
A
#
# COMPACT_ATOMS: atom_id res chain seq x y z
N PRO A 1 7.92 7.94 4.19
CA PRO A 1 6.61 7.53 3.61
C PRO A 1 5.53 8.62 3.69
N LEU A 2 5.36 9.31 4.84
CA LEU A 2 4.38 10.39 5.01
C LEU A 2 4.58 11.55 4.02
N PHE A 3 5.83 11.90 3.74
CA PHE A 3 6.19 12.93 2.74
C PHE A 3 5.50 12.71 1.39
N PHE A 4 5.49 11.49 0.86
CA PHE A 4 4.87 11.19 -0.43
C PHE A 4 3.35 11.36 -0.41
N ALA A 5 2.70 11.02 0.71
CA ALA A 5 1.27 11.25 0.89
C ALA A 5 0.95 12.76 0.91
N ILE A 6 1.72 13.56 1.66
CA ILE A 6 1.55 15.03 1.72
C ILE A 6 1.83 15.68 0.37
N ALA A 7 2.90 15.27 -0.32
CA ALA A 7 3.23 15.77 -1.66
C ALA A 7 2.10 15.44 -2.65
N SER A 8 1.59 14.21 -2.62
CA SER A 8 0.46 13.79 -3.47
C SER A 8 -0.82 14.56 -3.13
N ALA A 9 -1.10 14.79 -1.85
CA ALA A 9 -2.24 15.59 -1.41
C ALA A 9 -2.15 17.03 -1.92
N THR A 10 -0.99 17.66 -1.75
CA THR A 10 -0.70 19.02 -2.23
C THR A 10 -0.87 19.11 -3.74
N ALA A 11 -0.30 18.16 -4.49
CA ALA A 11 -0.43 18.10 -5.94
C ALA A 11 -1.89 17.91 -6.41
N VAL A 12 -2.68 17.08 -5.71
CA VAL A 12 -4.11 16.93 -5.99
C VAL A 12 -4.87 18.23 -5.71
N MET A 13 -4.66 18.84 -4.54
CA MET A 13 -5.41 20.02 -4.10
C MET A 13 -5.05 21.30 -4.89
N SER A 14 -3.85 21.36 -5.44
CA SER A 14 -3.40 22.44 -6.35
C SER A 14 -3.76 22.20 -7.82
N SER A 15 -4.27 21.00 -8.16
CA SER A 15 -4.56 20.68 -9.56
C SER A 15 -5.72 21.50 -10.12
N ARG A 16 -5.69 21.79 -11.42
CA ARG A 16 -6.79 22.49 -12.14
C ARG A 16 -8.15 21.82 -11.92
N TRP A 17 -8.16 20.50 -11.74
CA TRP A 17 -9.38 19.76 -11.45
C TRP A 17 -9.96 20.10 -10.09
N TRP A 18 -9.12 20.14 -9.05
CA TRP A 18 -9.58 20.45 -7.70
C TRP A 18 -10.16 21.86 -7.63
N LEU A 19 -9.50 22.81 -8.30
CA LEU A 19 -9.90 24.23 -8.30
C LEU A 19 -11.15 24.50 -9.14
N ARG A 20 -11.39 23.75 -10.23
CA ARG A 20 -12.49 24.01 -11.17
C ARG A 20 -13.66 23.03 -11.08
N SER A 21 -13.54 21.94 -10.30
CA SER A 21 -14.61 20.95 -10.21
C SER A 21 -15.76 21.44 -9.34
N GLN A 22 -16.93 21.59 -9.96
CA GLN A 22 -18.22 21.79 -9.29
C GLN A 22 -19.03 20.49 -9.18
N SER A 23 -18.40 19.32 -9.28
CA SER A 23 -19.13 18.05 -9.40
C SER A 23 -19.96 17.73 -8.16
N THR A 24 -21.29 17.67 -8.33
CA THR A 24 -22.29 17.30 -7.33
C THR A 24 -22.59 15.79 -7.31
N VAL A 25 -22.18 15.06 -8.35
CA VAL A 25 -22.32 13.60 -8.47
C VAL A 25 -20.94 12.96 -8.51
N GLY A 26 -20.70 11.97 -7.63
CA GLY A 26 -19.40 11.35 -7.50
C GLY A 26 -19.37 10.10 -6.64
N ALA A 27 -18.22 9.82 -6.03
CA ALA A 27 -18.03 8.59 -5.28
C ALA A 27 -19.00 8.45 -4.10
N THR A 28 -19.35 7.20 -3.78
CA THR A 28 -20.11 6.92 -2.56
C THR A 28 -19.25 7.19 -1.34
N ARG A 29 -19.89 7.49 -0.20
CA ARG A 29 -19.18 7.64 1.08
C ARG A 29 -18.43 6.36 1.48
N GLY A 30 -18.91 5.19 1.07
CA GLY A 30 -18.22 3.91 1.26
C GLY A 30 -16.87 3.87 0.54
N VAL A 31 -16.81 4.29 -0.72
CA VAL A 31 -15.55 4.40 -1.48
C VAL A 31 -14.58 5.37 -0.81
N ALA A 32 -15.07 6.51 -0.32
CA ALA A 32 -14.25 7.49 0.38
C ALA A 32 -13.64 6.93 1.68
N TRP A 33 -14.43 6.22 2.49
CA TRP A 33 -13.94 5.57 3.69
C TRP A 33 -12.99 4.42 3.41
N LEU A 34 -13.28 3.56 2.42
CA LEU A 34 -12.38 2.48 2.02
C LEU A 34 -11.01 3.00 1.62
N ALA A 35 -10.95 4.07 0.82
CA ALA A 35 -9.69 4.69 0.43
C ALA A 35 -8.95 5.33 1.63
N THR A 36 -9.70 5.91 2.58
CA THR A 36 -9.12 6.50 3.80
C THR A 36 -8.54 5.43 4.71
N LEU A 37 -9.29 4.36 4.98
CA LEU A 37 -8.84 3.21 5.76
C LEU A 37 -7.63 2.53 5.12
N LEU A 38 -7.63 2.41 3.79
CA LEU A 38 -6.50 1.88 3.05
C LEU A 38 -5.25 2.74 3.21
N ALA A 39 -5.37 4.08 3.16
CA ALA A 39 -4.24 4.98 3.38
C ALA A 39 -3.67 4.84 4.81
N VAL A 40 -4.54 4.76 5.82
CA VAL A 40 -4.15 4.56 7.23
C VAL A 40 -3.47 3.21 7.42
N ALA A 41 -4.09 2.12 6.94
CA ALA A 41 -3.53 0.77 7.04
C ALA A 41 -2.16 0.67 6.33
N SER A 42 -2.04 1.26 5.13
CA SER A 42 -0.78 1.28 4.39
C SER A 42 0.30 2.09 5.13
N TYR A 43 -0.05 3.21 5.75
CA TYR A 43 0.88 3.97 6.59
C TYR A 43 1.38 3.12 7.77
N THR A 44 0.47 2.48 8.51
CA THR A 44 0.83 1.61 9.63
C THR A 44 1.71 0.45 9.18
N GLN A 45 1.41 -0.17 8.03
CA GLN A 45 2.22 -1.23 7.45
C GLN A 45 3.64 -0.75 7.08
N LEU A 46 3.78 0.49 6.56
CA LEU A 46 5.09 1.08 6.27
C LEU A 46 5.91 1.36 7.53
N VAL A 47 5.27 1.80 8.62
CA VAL A 47 5.93 1.99 9.92
C VAL A 47 6.43 0.65 10.46
N LEU A 48 5.58 -0.38 10.46
CA LEU A 48 5.98 -1.72 10.91
C LEU A 48 7.03 -2.37 10.01
N GLY A 49 6.94 -2.18 8.69
CA GLY A 49 7.97 -2.63 7.75
C GLY A 49 9.31 -1.90 7.91
N ALA A 50 9.30 -0.67 8.41
CA ALA A 50 10.54 0.00 8.84
C ALA A 50 11.09 -0.62 10.13
N GLN A 51 10.25 -0.94 11.11
CA GLN A 51 10.69 -1.62 12.33
C GLN A 51 11.36 -2.96 12.02
N LEU A 52 10.76 -3.79 11.16
CA LEU A 52 11.33 -5.08 10.74
C LEU A 52 12.73 -4.98 10.12
N ARG A 53 13.05 -3.86 9.45
CA ARG A 53 14.36 -3.63 8.83
C ARG A 53 15.38 -2.99 9.77
N HIS A 54 14.92 -2.37 10.84
CA HIS A 54 15.75 -1.71 11.85
C HIS A 54 15.78 -2.48 13.18
N VAL A 55 15.27 -3.72 13.21
CA VAL A 55 15.43 -4.63 14.33
C VAL A 55 16.91 -4.84 14.60
N THR A 56 17.33 -4.59 15.84
CA THR A 56 18.71 -4.81 16.30
C THR A 56 18.88 -6.24 16.79
N ALA A 57 20.13 -6.69 16.91
CA ALA A 57 20.46 -8.03 17.45
C ALA A 57 19.98 -8.26 18.90
N ALA A 58 19.51 -7.22 19.59
CA ALA A 58 18.96 -7.30 20.95
C ALA A 58 17.48 -7.74 21.01
N VAL A 59 16.79 -7.81 19.85
CA VAL A 59 15.36 -8.17 19.82
C VAL A 59 15.20 -9.69 19.92
N SER A 60 14.33 -10.13 20.84
CA SER A 60 14.02 -11.57 20.99
C SER A 60 13.40 -12.14 19.72
N HIS A 61 13.63 -13.43 19.45
CA HIS A 61 13.02 -14.13 18.32
C HIS A 61 11.48 -14.03 18.33
N THR A 62 10.86 -14.13 19.50
CA THR A 62 9.41 -13.99 19.69
C THR A 62 8.92 -12.61 19.26
N SER A 63 9.62 -11.54 19.65
CA SER A 63 9.28 -10.17 19.28
C SER A 63 9.43 -9.94 17.77
N PHE A 64 10.51 -10.46 17.17
CA PHE A 64 10.70 -10.42 15.71
C PHE A 64 9.54 -11.11 14.98
N MET A 65 9.19 -12.33 15.39
CA MET A 65 8.08 -13.07 14.79
C MET A 65 6.75 -12.33 14.99
N ALA A 66 6.51 -11.71 16.15
CA ALA A 66 5.31 -10.89 16.34
C ALA A 66 5.23 -9.72 15.34
N PHE A 67 6.34 -9.04 15.06
CA PHE A 67 6.38 -8.01 14.02
C PHE A 67 6.11 -8.57 12.62
N VAL A 68 6.69 -9.73 12.28
CA VAL A 68 6.46 -10.40 11.00
C VAL A 68 4.97 -10.73 10.83
N HIS A 69 4.37 -11.44 11.80
CA HIS A 69 2.94 -11.78 11.75
C HIS A 69 2.06 -10.54 11.62
N THR A 70 2.32 -9.51 12.42
CA THR A 70 1.56 -8.25 12.36
C THR A 70 1.69 -7.58 10.99
N HIS A 71 2.89 -7.59 10.39
CA HIS A 71 3.12 -7.05 9.06
C HIS A 71 2.37 -7.83 7.97
N LEU A 72 2.37 -9.17 8.03
CA LEU A 72 1.62 -10.02 7.10
C LEU A 72 0.10 -9.84 7.26
N THR A 73 -0.40 -9.73 8.48
CA THR A 73 -1.82 -9.45 8.74
C THR A 73 -2.24 -8.12 8.13
N LEU A 74 -1.43 -7.07 8.29
CA LEU A 74 -1.69 -5.78 7.66
C LEU A 74 -1.59 -5.83 6.13
N ALA A 75 -0.66 -6.61 5.58
CA ALA A 75 -0.60 -6.83 4.13
C ALA A 75 -1.89 -7.49 3.61
N GLY A 76 -2.44 -8.46 4.34
CA GLY A 76 -3.76 -9.04 4.07
C GLY A 76 -4.88 -8.01 4.12
N LEU A 77 -4.90 -7.15 5.16
CA LEU A 77 -5.88 -6.08 5.31
C LEU A 77 -5.80 -5.06 4.16
N VAL A 78 -4.60 -4.60 3.81
CA VAL A 78 -4.37 -3.67 2.68
C VAL A 78 -4.86 -4.28 1.38
N THR A 79 -4.61 -5.57 1.16
CA THR A 79 -5.09 -6.31 -0.01
C THR A 79 -6.62 -6.35 -0.04
N LEU A 80 -7.26 -6.74 1.07
CA LEU A 80 -8.73 -6.79 1.18
C LEU A 80 -9.36 -5.41 0.94
N LEU A 81 -8.87 -4.37 1.61
CA LEU A 81 -9.36 -3.00 1.44
C LEU A 81 -9.20 -2.53 -0.01
N THR A 82 -8.11 -2.89 -0.68
CA THR A 82 -7.88 -2.58 -2.09
C THR A 82 -8.90 -3.27 -2.99
N LEU A 83 -9.15 -4.56 -2.79
CA LEU A 83 -10.16 -5.31 -3.55
C LEU A 83 -11.56 -4.74 -3.35
N CYS A 84 -11.95 -4.46 -2.09
CA CYS A 84 -13.22 -3.83 -1.76
C CYS A 84 -13.35 -2.43 -2.39
N LEU A 85 -12.28 -1.64 -2.37
CA LEU A 85 -12.24 -0.30 -2.98
C LEU A 85 -12.46 -0.38 -4.49
N VAL A 86 -11.70 -1.23 -5.18
CA VAL A 86 -11.82 -1.40 -6.63
C VAL A 86 -13.20 -1.96 -6.99
N GLY A 87 -13.66 -3.00 -6.31
CA GLY A 87 -14.99 -3.58 -6.53
C GLY A 87 -16.09 -2.54 -6.37
N SER A 88 -16.06 -1.76 -5.29
CA SER A 88 -17.03 -0.69 -5.03
C SER A 88 -16.95 0.43 -6.08
N ALA A 89 -15.75 0.82 -6.50
CA ALA A 89 -15.55 1.86 -7.49
C ALA A 89 -15.98 1.43 -8.91
N MET A 90 -15.82 0.14 -9.24
CA MET A 90 -16.29 -0.43 -10.51
C MET A 90 -17.80 -0.60 -10.53
N ALA A 91 -18.39 -1.12 -9.45
CA ALA A 91 -19.83 -1.35 -9.34
C ALA A 91 -20.64 -0.04 -9.31
N SER A 92 -20.07 1.05 -8.78
CA SER A 92 -20.75 2.34 -8.69
C SER A 92 -20.72 3.08 -10.03
N HIS A 93 -21.83 3.13 -10.77
CA HIS A 93 -21.97 3.92 -12.02
C HIS A 93 -21.67 5.43 -11.84
N ALA A 94 -21.90 5.98 -10.65
CA ALA A 94 -21.59 7.37 -10.31
C ALA A 94 -20.09 7.64 -10.07
N CYS A 95 -19.25 6.61 -10.00
CA CYS A 95 -17.83 6.78 -9.71
C CYS A 95 -17.08 7.26 -10.94
N VAL A 96 -16.50 8.46 -10.86
CA VAL A 96 -15.83 9.10 -11.99
C VAL A 96 -14.52 8.40 -12.38
N PRO A 97 -14.11 8.43 -13.66
CA PRO A 97 -12.87 7.80 -14.14
C PRO A 97 -11.60 8.24 -13.37
N ARG A 98 -11.61 9.46 -12.81
CA ARG A 98 -10.49 10.01 -12.03
C ARG A 98 -10.31 9.34 -10.67
N ILE A 99 -11.28 8.57 -10.19
CA ILE A 99 -11.19 7.74 -8.98
C ILE A 99 -10.92 6.29 -9.38
N ARG A 100 -11.62 5.80 -10.41
CA ARG A 100 -11.48 4.45 -10.95
C ARG A 100 -10.06 4.12 -11.42
N ARG A 101 -9.45 4.97 -12.26
CA ARG A 101 -8.10 4.76 -12.79
C ARG A 101 -7.03 4.61 -11.70
N PRO A 102 -6.89 5.55 -10.74
CA PRO A 102 -5.93 5.36 -9.66
C PRO A 102 -6.28 4.19 -8.74
N ALA A 103 -7.55 3.84 -8.54
CA ALA A 103 -7.91 2.63 -7.79
C ALA A 103 -7.47 1.34 -8.51
N SER A 104 -7.63 1.25 -9.83
CA SER A 104 -7.14 0.12 -10.64
C SER A 104 -5.61 0.05 -10.64
N LEU A 105 -4.93 1.19 -10.74
CA LEU A 105 -3.47 1.25 -10.62
C LEU A 105 -3.02 0.80 -9.22
N LEU A 106 -3.75 1.17 -8.17
CA LEU A 106 -3.45 0.76 -6.81
C LEU A 106 -3.49 -0.77 -6.68
N LEU A 107 -4.49 -1.44 -7.27
CA LEU A 107 -4.54 -2.91 -7.31
C LEU A 107 -3.29 -3.52 -7.96
N LEU A 108 -2.86 -2.99 -9.12
CA LEU A 108 -1.66 -3.46 -9.79
C LEU A 108 -0.42 -3.28 -8.90
N VAL A 109 -0.28 -2.13 -8.25
CA VAL A 109 0.85 -1.84 -7.35
C VAL A 109 0.82 -2.73 -6.11
N VAL A 110 -0.34 -3.06 -5.56
CA VAL A 110 -0.48 -4.00 -4.44
C VAL A 110 -0.05 -5.41 -4.83
N VAL A 111 -0.44 -5.89 -6.01
CA VAL A 111 0.01 -7.19 -6.53
C VAL A 111 1.54 -7.22 -6.66
N LEU A 112 2.12 -6.15 -7.23
CA LEU A 112 3.58 -6.01 -7.32
C LEU A 112 4.23 -5.96 -5.92
N GLN A 113 3.64 -5.24 -4.97
CA GLN A 113 4.13 -5.14 -3.58
C GLN A 113 4.22 -6.50 -2.91
N ILE A 114 3.21 -7.35 -3.10
CA ILE A 114 3.19 -8.73 -2.55
C ILE A 114 4.33 -9.54 -3.14
N GLY A 115 4.50 -9.52 -4.47
CA GLY A 115 5.60 -10.21 -5.14
C GLY A 115 6.97 -9.74 -4.64
N LEU A 116 7.16 -8.43 -4.52
CA LEU A 116 8.39 -7.83 -3.97
C LEU A 116 8.58 -8.14 -2.48
N GLY A 117 7.51 -8.30 -1.70
CA GLY A 117 7.57 -8.67 -0.29
C GLY A 117 8.01 -10.11 -0.10
N ILE A 118 7.48 -11.02 -0.92
CA ILE A 118 7.95 -12.40 -0.99
C ILE A 118 9.43 -12.43 -1.41
N GLY A 119 9.80 -11.66 -2.44
CA GLY A 119 11.19 -11.53 -2.86
C GLY A 119 12.10 -11.04 -1.74
N THR A 120 11.68 -10.00 -1.01
CA THR A 120 12.38 -9.45 0.16
C THR A 120 12.59 -10.51 1.24
N TRP A 121 11.57 -11.31 1.52
CA TRP A 121 11.68 -12.42 2.48
C TRP A 121 12.73 -13.45 2.04
N ILE A 122 12.65 -13.90 0.78
CA ILE A 122 13.56 -14.91 0.23
C ILE A 122 15.01 -14.45 0.29
N VAL A 123 15.29 -13.19 -0.10
CA VAL A 123 16.68 -12.69 -0.13
C VAL A 123 17.27 -12.41 1.25
N ASN A 124 16.44 -12.05 2.24
CA ASN A 124 16.92 -11.73 3.60
C ASN A 124 17.00 -12.96 4.52
N TYR A 125 16.09 -13.92 4.37
CA TYR A 125 15.90 -15.00 5.35
C TYR A 125 16.03 -16.41 4.76
N ALA A 126 16.27 -16.53 3.45
CA ALA A 126 16.24 -17.79 2.68
C ALA A 126 14.89 -18.53 2.75
N LEU A 127 14.70 -19.51 1.87
CA LEU A 127 13.59 -20.46 1.99
C LEU A 127 13.90 -21.45 3.14
N PRO A 128 12.90 -21.95 3.88
CA PRO A 128 13.10 -22.87 5.01
C PRO A 128 13.73 -24.23 4.63
N TRP A 129 14.16 -24.39 3.37
CA TRP A 129 14.66 -25.63 2.77
C TRP A 129 16.13 -25.52 2.38
N SER A 130 16.87 -24.51 2.89
CA SER A 130 18.30 -24.33 2.64
C SER A 130 19.13 -25.60 2.94
N GLU A 131 18.71 -26.38 3.92
CA GLU A 131 19.26 -27.70 4.29
C GLU A 131 19.11 -28.76 3.16
N THR A 132 18.12 -28.63 2.28
CA THR A 132 17.81 -29.62 1.21
C THR A 132 18.41 -29.27 -0.15
N THR A 133 19.05 -28.11 -0.30
CA THR A 133 19.60 -27.66 -1.59
C THR A 133 21.08 -27.32 -1.43
N SER A 134 21.94 -28.35 -1.53
CA SER A 134 23.40 -28.22 -1.45
C SER A 134 24.02 -27.24 -2.46
N GLY A 135 23.32 -26.90 -3.54
CA GLY A 135 23.70 -25.87 -4.51
C GLY A 135 23.45 -24.41 -4.08
N LEU A 136 22.69 -24.17 -3.00
CA LEU A 136 22.38 -22.82 -2.48
C LEU A 136 23.27 -22.40 -1.30
N ALA A 137 24.11 -23.31 -0.78
CA ALA A 137 24.98 -23.05 0.37
C ALA A 137 26.04 -21.95 0.11
N GLY A 138 26.39 -21.68 -1.15
CA GLY A 138 27.27 -20.57 -1.54
C GLY A 138 26.56 -19.22 -1.79
N TYR A 139 25.22 -19.22 -1.86
CA TYR A 139 24.45 -18.02 -2.22
C TYR A 139 24.30 -17.04 -1.04
N THR A 140 24.33 -17.55 0.20
CA THR A 140 24.06 -16.80 1.43
C THR A 140 25.16 -15.83 1.84
N ILE A 141 26.41 -15.99 1.36
CA ILE A 141 27.52 -15.06 1.67
C ILE A 141 27.68 -13.97 0.58
N ALA A 142 27.23 -14.23 -0.65
CA ALA A 142 27.26 -13.25 -1.74
C ALA A 142 26.00 -12.36 -1.81
N ALA A 143 24.99 -12.65 -0.98
CA ALA A 143 23.65 -12.06 -1.08
C ALA A 143 23.49 -10.64 -0.53
N LYS A 144 24.54 -9.95 -0.06
CA LYS A 144 24.59 -8.46 -0.04
C LYS A 144 24.75 -7.87 -1.45
N GLY A 145 24.14 -8.52 -2.43
CA GLY A 145 24.31 -8.26 -3.84
C GLY A 145 23.40 -7.14 -4.33
N PHE A 146 23.74 -6.60 -5.49
CA PHE A 146 22.96 -5.59 -6.21
C PHE A 146 21.46 -5.92 -6.27
N TRP A 147 21.10 -7.19 -6.48
CA TRP A 147 19.71 -7.66 -6.58
C TRP A 147 18.93 -7.59 -5.26
N GLU A 148 19.55 -7.91 -4.13
CA GLU A 148 18.90 -7.80 -2.82
C GLU A 148 18.50 -6.34 -2.57
N SER A 149 19.47 -5.43 -2.74
CA SER A 149 19.25 -3.99 -2.59
C SER A 149 18.16 -3.46 -3.52
N LEU A 150 18.15 -3.91 -4.78
CA LEU A 150 17.09 -3.53 -5.74
C LEU A 150 15.71 -4.04 -5.32
N ILE A 151 15.57 -5.30 -4.93
CA ILE A 151 14.28 -5.89 -4.54
C ILE A 151 13.74 -5.18 -3.29
N VAL A 152 14.58 -5.01 -2.27
CA VAL A 152 14.20 -4.35 -1.02
C VAL A 152 13.85 -2.89 -1.27
N THR A 153 14.65 -2.18 -2.08
CA THR A 153 14.39 -0.77 -2.42
C THR A 153 13.10 -0.63 -3.22
N ALA A 154 12.89 -1.48 -4.22
CA ALA A 154 11.67 -1.51 -5.01
C ALA A 154 10.46 -1.74 -4.11
N HIS A 155 10.51 -2.74 -3.23
CA HIS A 155 9.44 -3.03 -2.26
C HIS A 155 9.10 -1.81 -1.39
N MET A 156 10.09 -1.04 -0.96
CA MET A 156 9.90 0.17 -0.15
C MET A 156 9.31 1.33 -0.95
N ALA A 157 9.77 1.50 -2.18
CA ALA A 157 9.27 2.51 -3.10
C ALA A 157 7.81 2.25 -3.47
N THR A 158 7.46 1.01 -3.82
CA THR A 158 6.09 0.62 -4.15
C THR A 158 5.16 0.75 -2.94
N GLY A 159 5.63 0.47 -1.73
CA GLY A 159 4.86 0.72 -0.50
C GLY A 159 4.51 2.21 -0.33
N SER A 160 5.45 3.10 -0.63
CA SER A 160 5.21 4.56 -0.62
C SER A 160 4.27 5.03 -1.75
N LEU A 161 4.28 4.33 -2.88
CA LEU A 161 3.36 4.58 -3.99
C LEU A 161 1.92 4.19 -3.63
N ILE A 162 1.71 3.08 -2.90
CA ILE A 162 0.38 2.63 -2.44
C ILE A 162 -0.28 3.71 -1.58
N ILE A 163 0.39 4.19 -0.52
CA ILE A 163 -0.17 5.22 0.36
C ILE A 163 -0.46 6.52 -0.42
N SER A 164 0.40 6.88 -1.37
CA SER A 164 0.22 8.05 -2.23
C SER A 164 -1.04 7.92 -3.09
N LEU A 165 -1.21 6.79 -3.78
CA LEU A 165 -2.41 6.52 -4.58
C LEU A 165 -3.67 6.44 -3.72
N ALA A 166 -3.61 5.80 -2.55
CA ALA A 166 -4.72 5.73 -1.61
C ALA A 166 -5.16 7.14 -1.17
N CYS A 167 -4.21 8.02 -0.88
CA CYS A 167 -4.46 9.42 -0.54
C CYS A 167 -5.12 10.18 -1.70
N VAL A 168 -4.62 10.02 -2.93
CA VAL A 168 -5.23 10.61 -4.13
C VAL A 168 -6.69 10.16 -4.30
N VAL A 169 -6.95 8.85 -4.14
CA VAL A 169 -8.31 8.30 -4.26
C VAL A 169 -9.20 8.84 -3.14
N ALA A 170 -8.73 8.86 -1.90
CA ALA A 170 -9.48 9.36 -0.74
C ALA A 170 -9.87 10.83 -0.93
N LEU A 171 -8.93 11.71 -1.30
CA LEU A 171 -9.20 13.13 -1.53
C LEU A 171 -10.22 13.34 -2.64
N ARG A 172 -10.05 12.65 -3.77
CA ARG A 172 -10.99 12.75 -4.91
C ARG A 172 -12.37 12.22 -4.56
N ALA A 173 -12.44 11.12 -3.80
CA ALA A 173 -13.69 10.53 -3.36
C ALA A 173 -14.42 11.51 -2.42
N TRP A 174 -13.78 11.94 -1.33
CA TRP A 174 -14.37 12.90 -0.39
C TRP A 174 -14.83 14.20 -1.05
N ARG A 175 -14.06 14.73 -2.01
CA ARG A 175 -14.43 15.96 -2.73
C ARG A 175 -15.69 15.84 -3.58
N THR A 176 -16.09 14.61 -3.92
CA THR A 176 -17.20 14.31 -4.83
C THR A 176 -18.33 13.52 -4.16
N VAL A 177 -18.25 13.25 -2.86
CA VAL A 177 -19.35 12.68 -2.06
C VAL A 177 -20.49 13.72 -1.98
N PRO A 178 -21.74 13.38 -2.37
CA PRO A 178 -22.87 14.29 -2.25
C PRO A 178 -23.14 14.69 -0.79
N ALA A 179 -23.56 15.94 -0.56
CA ALA A 179 -24.06 16.38 0.74
C ALA A 179 -25.34 15.61 1.09
N ARG A 180 -25.48 15.14 2.33
CA ARG A 180 -26.73 14.51 2.78
C ARG A 180 -27.83 15.56 2.73
N HIS A 181 -28.85 15.36 1.89
CA HIS A 181 -30.13 16.03 2.09
C HIS A 181 -30.73 15.41 3.35
N VAL A 182 -30.72 16.16 4.45
CA VAL A 182 -31.51 15.82 5.63
C VAL A 182 -32.93 16.24 5.27
N SER A 183 -33.80 15.27 5.00
CA SER A 183 -35.25 15.52 4.97
C SER A 183 -35.69 15.68 6.43
N GLU A 184 -36.07 16.91 6.79
CA GLU A 184 -36.85 17.22 8.00
C GLU A 184 -38.24 16.61 7.93
#